data_AF-A0A970L3I3-F1
#
_entry.id   AF-A0A970L3I3-F1
#
_cell.length_a   1.000
_cell.length_b   1.000
_cell.length_c   1.000
_cell.angle_alpha   90.00
_cell.angle_beta   90.00
_cell.angle_gamma   90.00
#
_symmetry.space_group_name_H-M   'P 1'
#
loop_
_entity.id
_entity.type
_entity.pdbx_description
1 polymer ?
#
loop_
_entity_poly.entity_id
_entity_poly.type
_entity_poly.pdbx_seq_one_letter_code
_entity_poly.pdbx_strand_id
1 'polypeptide(L)'
;MTGIAFGFVAICLSEKNCSPAGNVTVKSVQGLSTEAARRRIVSTAARNIENTIRIMHFLRGHNLSLYRMSANLIPLATHPITDGFRWWEEPAVAEPLARLGELVRRQGVRISSHLPQVCVLSNPKDDVFVWLLRYGEYHRRLFTAMGLDRRAKVVVHVGGS
;
A
#
# COMPACT_ATOMS: atom_id res chain seq x y z
N MET A 1 -24.89 12.48 6.94
CA MET A 1 -25.52 11.65 5.89
C MET A 1 -25.14 10.19 6.11
N THR A 2 -26.11 9.40 6.57
CA THR A 2 -26.05 7.93 6.60
C THR A 2 -26.59 7.42 5.26
N GLY A 3 -25.69 7.18 4.31
CA GLY A 3 -26.00 6.60 2.99
C GLY A 3 -25.00 5.51 2.65
N ILE A 4 -25.37 4.62 1.71
CA ILE A 4 -24.48 3.58 1.19
C ILE A 4 -23.40 4.27 0.34
N ALA A 5 -22.14 3.90 0.58
CA ALA A 5 -20.98 4.40 -0.16
C ALA A 5 -20.41 3.31 -1.04
N PHE A 6 -19.96 3.67 -2.24
CA PHE A 6 -19.37 2.76 -3.21
C PHE A 6 -17.90 3.07 -3.46
N GLY A 7 -17.21 2.06 -3.98
CA GLY A 7 -15.79 2.10 -4.32
C GLY A 7 -15.33 0.78 -4.91
N PHE A 8 -14.02 0.65 -5.10
CA PHE A 8 -13.40 -0.53 -5.69
C PHE A 8 -12.05 -0.85 -5.06
N VAL A 9 -11.44 -1.94 -5.52
CA VAL A 9 -10.20 -2.50 -4.99
C VAL A 9 -9.07 -2.35 -5.99
N ALA A 10 -7.95 -1.79 -5.52
CA ALA A 10 -6.66 -1.68 -6.18
C ALA A 10 -6.71 -1.00 -7.55
N ILE A 11 -7.06 -1.71 -8.62
CA ILE A 11 -6.84 -1.25 -9.99
C ILE A 11 -8.10 -0.56 -10.52
N CYS A 12 -7.92 0.62 -11.12
CA CYS A 12 -8.96 1.27 -11.92
C CYS A 12 -8.79 0.87 -13.39
N LEU A 13 -9.62 -0.03 -13.89
CA LEU A 13 -9.53 -0.55 -15.26
C LEU A 13 -9.88 0.49 -16.33
N SER A 14 -10.64 1.52 -15.95
CA SER A 14 -10.98 2.65 -16.84
C SER A 14 -9.80 3.59 -17.08
N GLU A 15 -8.77 3.53 -16.24
CA GLU A 15 -7.59 4.41 -16.32
C GLU A 15 -6.41 3.71 -17.01
N LYS A 16 -5.97 4.26 -18.15
CA LYS A 16 -4.85 3.70 -18.91
C LYS A 16 -3.55 3.76 -18.11
N ASN A 17 -2.78 2.65 -18.12
CA ASN A 17 -1.47 2.53 -17.47
C ASN A 17 -1.48 2.92 -15.97
N CYS A 18 -2.59 2.67 -15.27
CA CYS A 18 -2.83 3.16 -13.90
C CYS A 18 -2.81 2.04 -12.85
N SER A 19 -1.93 1.05 -12.99
CA SER A 19 -1.80 0.02 -11.95
C SER A 19 -1.07 0.60 -10.73
N PRO A 20 -1.66 0.57 -9.53
CA PRO A 20 -0.99 0.94 -8.28
C PRO A 20 -0.28 -0.27 -7.63
N ALA A 21 -0.13 -1.38 -8.36
CA ALA A 21 0.42 -2.64 -7.87
C ALA A 21 1.59 -3.14 -8.74
N GLY A 22 2.37 -2.23 -9.31
CA GLY A 22 3.62 -2.58 -9.98
C GLY A 22 4.56 -3.29 -9.01
N ASN A 23 5.16 -4.40 -9.46
CA ASN A 23 5.93 -5.30 -8.61
C ASN A 23 7.43 -5.25 -8.91
N VAL A 24 8.24 -5.56 -7.90
CA VAL A 24 9.67 -5.86 -8.00
C VAL A 24 9.87 -7.23 -7.37
N THR A 25 10.41 -8.20 -8.11
CA THR A 25 10.65 -9.54 -7.58
C THR A 25 12.04 -9.62 -6.97
N VAL A 26 12.22 -10.51 -5.98
CA VAL A 26 13.54 -10.78 -5.38
C VAL A 26 14.56 -11.13 -6.47
N LYS A 27 14.20 -12.02 -7.41
CA LYS A 27 15.04 -12.39 -8.55
C LYS A 27 15.53 -11.18 -9.35
N SER A 28 14.69 -10.16 -9.54
CA SER A 28 15.03 -8.96 -10.32
C SER A 28 16.03 -8.01 -9.63
N VAL A 29 16.31 -8.23 -8.34
CA VAL A 29 17.26 -7.44 -7.55
C VAL A 29 18.41 -8.27 -6.98
N GLN A 30 18.36 -9.60 -7.06
CA GLN A 30 19.30 -10.54 -6.42
C GLN A 30 20.74 -10.53 -6.96
N GLY A 31 21.04 -9.73 -8.00
CA GLY A 31 22.40 -9.49 -8.51
C GLY A 31 22.76 -8.01 -8.62
N LEU A 32 21.94 -7.13 -8.06
CA LEU A 32 22.19 -5.69 -8.07
C LEU A 32 22.94 -5.27 -6.80
N SER A 33 23.65 -4.15 -6.87
CA SER A 33 24.11 -3.47 -5.65
C SER A 33 22.90 -3.03 -4.81
N THR A 34 23.11 -2.87 -3.51
CA THR A 34 22.06 -2.39 -2.58
C THR A 34 21.42 -1.10 -3.06
N GLU A 35 22.21 -0.15 -3.57
CA GLU A 35 21.71 1.12 -4.11
C GLU A 35 20.86 0.93 -5.37
N ALA A 36 21.30 0.09 -6.30
CA ALA A 36 20.55 -0.18 -7.53
C ALA A 36 19.23 -0.92 -7.24
N ALA A 37 19.24 -1.87 -6.30
CA ALA A 37 18.04 -2.55 -5.83
C ALA A 37 17.05 -1.55 -5.19
N ARG A 38 17.52 -0.70 -4.27
CA ARG A 38 16.70 0.35 -3.62
C ARG A 38 16.13 1.32 -4.65
N ARG A 39 16.94 1.81 -5.60
CA ARG A 39 16.49 2.70 -6.67
C ARG A 39 15.35 2.10 -7.49
N ARG A 40 15.43 0.80 -7.81
CA ARG A 40 14.38 0.07 -8.54
C ARG A 40 13.08 -0.05 -7.74
N ILE A 41 13.19 -0.32 -6.43
CA ILE A 41 12.04 -0.38 -5.53
C ILE A 41 11.39 1.00 -5.42
N VAL A 42 12.18 2.04 -5.15
CA VAL A 42 11.72 3.44 -5.01
C VAL A 42 11.03 3.93 -6.27
N SER A 43 11.61 3.72 -7.45
CA SER A 43 11.00 4.17 -8.70
C SER A 43 9.67 3.45 -8.99
N THR A 44 9.58 2.17 -8.64
CA THR A 44 8.33 1.40 -8.78
C THR A 44 7.28 1.86 -7.78
N ALA A 45 7.67 2.10 -6.53
CA ALA A 45 6.80 2.63 -5.48
C ALA A 45 6.26 4.02 -5.84
N ALA A 46 7.13 4.94 -6.28
CA ALA A 46 6.74 6.29 -6.70
C ALA A 46 5.67 6.23 -7.80
N ARG A 47 5.88 5.40 -8.83
CA ARG A 47 4.89 5.17 -9.89
C ARG A 47 3.56 4.59 -9.35
N ASN A 48 3.61 3.64 -8.43
CA ASN A 48 2.41 3.07 -7.82
C ASN A 48 1.61 4.14 -7.04
N ILE A 49 2.31 5.02 -6.30
CA ILE A 49 1.71 6.10 -5.53
C ILE A 49 1.08 7.15 -6.47
N GLU A 50 1.79 7.56 -7.52
CA GLU A 50 1.26 8.49 -8.52
C GLU A 50 0.02 7.93 -9.25
N ASN A 51 0.03 6.63 -9.58
CA ASN A 51 -1.18 5.97 -10.09
C ASN A 51 -2.32 5.95 -9.06
N THR A 52 -2.01 5.83 -7.77
CA THR A 52 -3.02 5.93 -6.72
C THR A 52 -3.58 7.35 -6.60
N ILE A 53 -2.77 8.39 -6.80
CA ILE A 53 -3.23 9.79 -6.87
C ILE A 53 -4.19 9.96 -8.06
N ARG A 54 -3.86 9.42 -9.23
CA ARG A 54 -4.78 9.41 -10.39
C ARG A 54 -6.10 8.72 -10.05
N ILE A 55 -6.06 7.59 -9.33
CA ILE A 55 -7.26 6.91 -8.85
C ILE A 55 -8.09 7.80 -7.92
N MET A 56 -7.49 8.61 -7.05
CA MET A 56 -8.25 9.55 -6.21
C MET A 56 -9.01 10.59 -7.06
N HIS A 57 -8.40 11.08 -8.14
CA HIS A 57 -9.09 11.97 -9.09
C HIS A 57 -10.25 11.25 -9.79
N PHE A 58 -10.07 10.00 -10.19
CA PHE A 58 -11.14 9.16 -10.74
C PHE A 58 -12.29 8.99 -9.74
N LEU A 59 -12.00 8.61 -8.49
CA LEU A 59 -13.01 8.46 -7.44
C LEU A 59 -13.83 9.74 -7.28
N ARG A 60 -13.15 10.89 -7.22
CA ARG A 60 -13.80 12.19 -7.09
C ARG A 60 -14.69 12.52 -8.29
N GLY A 61 -14.23 12.27 -9.51
CA GLY A 61 -15.01 12.51 -10.74
C GLY A 61 -16.26 11.63 -10.84
N HIS A 62 -16.22 10.44 -10.25
CA HIS A 62 -17.31 9.46 -10.28
C HIS A 62 -18.14 9.38 -8.99
N ASN A 63 -17.98 10.32 -8.06
CA ASN A 63 -18.68 10.34 -6.77
C ASN A 63 -18.51 9.05 -5.95
N LEU A 64 -17.34 8.40 -6.06
CA LEU A 64 -16.97 7.23 -5.27
C LEU A 64 -16.21 7.70 -4.03
N SER A 65 -16.47 7.06 -2.89
CA SER A 65 -15.92 7.49 -1.59
C SER A 65 -15.28 6.37 -0.77
N LEU A 66 -15.24 5.14 -1.30
CA LEU A 66 -14.46 4.04 -0.75
C LEU A 66 -13.33 3.68 -1.71
N TYR A 67 -12.17 3.31 -1.16
CA TYR A 67 -11.12 2.70 -1.95
C TYR A 67 -10.28 1.76 -1.10
N ARG A 68 -10.06 0.55 -1.61
CA ARG A 68 -9.14 -0.40 -1.01
C ARG A 68 -7.83 -0.36 -1.79
N MET A 69 -6.80 0.16 -1.17
CA MET A 69 -5.47 0.28 -1.76
C MET A 69 -4.86 -1.09 -2.03
N SER A 70 -3.91 -1.12 -2.97
CA SER A 70 -3.03 -2.29 -3.14
C SER A 70 -2.25 -2.56 -1.85
N ALA A 71 -2.22 -3.83 -1.43
CA ALA A 71 -1.37 -4.27 -0.32
C ALA A 71 0.13 -4.13 -0.61
N ASN A 72 0.49 -4.05 -1.90
CA ASN A 72 1.88 -3.99 -2.39
C ASN A 72 2.20 -2.65 -3.05
N LEU A 73 1.73 -1.54 -2.47
CA LEU A 73 2.04 -0.20 -2.97
C LEU A 73 3.56 0.04 -3.01
N ILE A 74 4.26 -0.38 -1.96
CA ILE A 74 5.73 -0.39 -1.89
C ILE A 74 6.24 -1.83 -2.11
N PRO A 75 6.89 -2.12 -3.24
CA PRO A 75 7.37 -3.47 -3.53
C PRO A 75 8.40 -3.96 -2.50
N LEU A 76 8.33 -5.23 -2.15
CA LEU A 76 9.26 -5.91 -1.23
C LEU A 76 9.37 -5.31 0.17
N ALA A 77 8.53 -4.34 0.57
CA ALA A 77 8.64 -3.63 1.85
C ALA A 77 8.55 -4.51 3.11
N THR A 78 7.98 -5.72 2.98
CA THR A 78 7.90 -6.71 4.06
C THR A 78 8.93 -7.83 3.93
N HIS A 79 9.67 -7.89 2.81
CA HIS A 79 10.62 -8.97 2.53
C HIS A 79 11.98 -8.68 3.19
N PRO A 80 12.68 -9.70 3.76
CA PRO A 80 13.96 -9.53 4.45
C PRO A 80 15.07 -8.82 3.65
N ILE A 81 15.02 -8.90 2.31
CA ILE A 81 15.96 -8.18 1.43
C ILE A 81 15.93 -6.65 1.58
N THR A 82 14.86 -6.12 2.18
CA THR A 82 14.71 -4.69 2.48
C THR A 82 14.84 -4.38 3.98
N ASP A 83 15.30 -5.33 4.80
CA ASP A 83 15.51 -5.07 6.22
C ASP A 83 16.53 -3.92 6.41
N GLY A 84 16.18 -2.97 7.28
CA GLY A 84 16.94 -1.73 7.48
C GLY A 84 16.76 -0.66 6.40
N PHE A 85 16.05 -0.94 5.30
CA PHE A 85 15.75 0.07 4.29
C PHE A 85 14.53 0.93 4.69
N ARG A 86 14.79 2.20 4.98
CA ARG A 86 13.79 3.18 5.41
C ARG A 86 13.08 3.84 4.24
N TRP A 87 12.34 3.06 3.45
CA TRP A 87 11.66 3.55 2.24
C TRP A 87 10.70 4.72 2.49
N TRP A 88 10.15 4.89 3.70
CA TRP A 88 9.26 5.99 4.06
C TRP A 88 10.00 7.32 4.29
N GLU A 89 11.33 7.29 4.38
CA GLU A 89 12.20 8.48 4.48
C GLU A 89 12.78 8.89 3.11
N GLU A 90 12.66 8.03 2.10
CA GLU A 90 13.08 8.35 0.73
C GLU A 90 12.19 9.46 0.16
N PRO A 91 12.72 10.63 -0.25
CA PRO A 91 11.91 11.77 -0.69
C PRO A 91 10.94 11.42 -1.83
N ALA A 92 11.41 10.60 -2.79
CA ALA A 92 10.62 10.15 -3.93
C ALA A 92 9.44 9.23 -3.57
N VAL A 93 9.32 8.81 -2.30
CA VAL A 93 8.21 8.03 -1.75
C VAL A 93 7.44 8.85 -0.72
N ALA A 94 8.14 9.52 0.20
CA ALA A 94 7.55 10.28 1.29
C ALA A 94 6.68 11.44 0.79
N GLU A 95 7.18 12.25 -0.14
CA GLU A 95 6.47 13.41 -0.68
C GLU A 95 5.18 13.01 -1.42
N PRO A 96 5.20 12.05 -2.37
CA PRO A 96 3.95 11.65 -3.03
C PRO A 96 2.98 10.92 -2.09
N LEU A 97 3.45 10.22 -1.05
CA LEU A 97 2.55 9.68 -0.02
C LEU A 97 1.85 10.77 0.78
N ALA A 98 2.56 11.83 1.16
CA ALA A 98 1.99 12.97 1.86
C ALA A 98 0.92 13.66 0.99
N ARG A 99 1.21 13.89 -0.31
CA ARG A 99 0.26 14.41 -1.29
C ARG A 99 -0.96 13.52 -1.46
N LEU A 100 -0.77 12.21 -1.59
CA LEU A 100 -1.86 11.24 -1.68
C LEU A 100 -2.75 11.29 -0.44
N GLY A 101 -2.16 11.32 0.75
CA GLY A 101 -2.89 11.41 2.00
C GLY A 101 -3.66 12.71 2.18
N GLU A 102 -3.10 13.84 1.75
CA GLU A 102 -3.82 15.12 1.69
C GLU A 102 -5.06 15.01 0.80
N LEU A 103 -4.91 14.41 -0.39
CA LEU A 103 -6.02 14.23 -1.32
C LEU A 103 -7.13 13.34 -0.73
N VAL A 104 -6.75 12.24 -0.09
CA VAL A 104 -7.67 11.35 0.65
C VAL A 104 -8.47 12.14 1.69
N ARG A 105 -7.80 12.94 2.54
CA ARG A 105 -8.46 13.73 3.58
C ARG A 105 -9.38 14.80 2.99
N ARG A 106 -8.90 15.56 1.99
CA ARG A 106 -9.66 16.64 1.34
C ARG A 106 -10.90 16.12 0.61
N GLN A 107 -10.82 14.95 -0.01
CA GLN A 107 -11.94 14.34 -0.72
C GLN A 107 -12.88 13.52 0.19
N GLY A 108 -12.46 13.24 1.43
CA GLY A 108 -13.24 12.43 2.36
C GLY A 108 -13.31 10.94 1.97
N VAL A 109 -12.33 10.44 1.21
CA VAL A 109 -12.28 9.03 0.78
C VAL A 109 -11.97 8.14 1.99
N ARG A 110 -12.76 7.09 2.19
CA ARG A 110 -12.47 6.06 3.18
C ARG A 110 -11.51 5.04 2.60
N ILE A 111 -10.32 4.98 3.19
CA ILE A 111 -9.25 4.09 2.78
C ILE A 111 -9.29 2.78 3.57
N SER A 112 -9.09 1.69 2.85
CA SER A 112 -8.74 0.40 3.44
C SER A 112 -7.57 -0.25 2.71
N SER A 113 -6.95 -1.24 3.32
CA SER A 113 -6.07 -2.23 2.68
C SER A 113 -6.45 -3.62 3.18
N HIS A 114 -5.91 -4.66 2.56
CA HIS A 114 -6.15 -6.05 2.96
C HIS A 114 -4.83 -6.80 3.04
N LEU A 115 -4.59 -7.49 4.17
CA LEU A 115 -3.39 -8.29 4.32
C LEU A 115 -3.42 -9.52 3.39
N PRO A 116 -2.27 -9.97 2.88
CA PRO A 116 -2.24 -11.18 2.06
C PRO A 116 -2.61 -12.42 2.88
N GLN A 117 -2.96 -13.51 2.19
CA GLN A 117 -3.38 -14.77 2.81
C GLN A 117 -2.33 -15.39 3.75
N VAL A 118 -1.03 -15.08 3.57
CA VAL A 118 0.04 -15.52 4.47
C VAL A 118 -0.07 -14.91 5.88
N CYS A 119 -0.79 -13.79 6.04
CA CYS A 119 -1.07 -13.20 7.34
C CYS A 119 -2.27 -13.88 7.99
N VAL A 120 -2.02 -14.89 8.82
CA VAL A 120 -3.04 -15.67 9.52
C VAL A 120 -2.97 -15.38 11.02
N LEU A 121 -4.05 -14.83 11.60
CA LEU A 121 -4.08 -14.43 13.01
C LEU A 121 -4.11 -15.63 13.97
N SER A 122 -4.80 -16.70 13.60
CA SER A 122 -5.01 -17.91 14.42
C SER A 122 -3.91 -18.95 14.32
N ASN A 123 -2.86 -18.72 13.53
CA ASN A 123 -1.83 -19.74 13.33
C ASN A 123 -0.99 -19.91 14.62
N PRO A 124 -0.90 -21.12 15.18
CA PRO A 124 -0.15 -21.35 16.43
C PRO A 124 1.37 -21.32 16.25
N LYS A 125 1.88 -21.28 15.00
CA LYS A 125 3.31 -21.26 14.73
C LYS A 125 3.84 -19.82 14.61
N ASP A 126 4.87 -19.53 15.38
CA ASP A 126 5.52 -18.21 15.43
C ASP A 126 6.07 -17.75 14.07
N ASP A 127 6.51 -18.70 13.24
CA ASP A 127 7.07 -18.45 11.90
C ASP A 127 6.04 -17.90 10.90
N VAL A 128 4.75 -18.08 11.14
CA VAL A 128 3.67 -17.47 10.34
C VAL A 128 3.25 -16.14 10.94
N PHE A 129 3.22 -16.02 12.27
CA PHE A 129 2.85 -14.79 12.96
C PHE A 129 3.79 -13.62 12.62
N VAL A 130 5.07 -13.90 12.32
CA VAL A 130 6.05 -12.89 11.87
C VAL A 130 5.57 -12.10 10.65
N TRP A 131 4.81 -12.71 9.73
CA TRP A 131 4.29 -12.03 8.55
C TRP A 131 3.19 -11.04 8.91
N LEU A 132 2.32 -11.40 9.86
CA LEU A 132 1.31 -10.49 10.38
C LEU A 132 1.96 -9.23 10.97
N LEU A 133 3.04 -9.40 11.75
CA LEU A 133 3.80 -8.29 12.32
C LEU A 133 4.47 -7.43 11.23
N ARG A 134 5.16 -8.07 10.27
CA ARG A 134 5.83 -7.36 9.16
C ARG A 134 4.83 -6.55 8.32
N TYR A 135 3.71 -7.14 7.94
CA TYR A 135 2.66 -6.45 7.18
C TYR A 135 1.92 -5.40 8.00
N GLY A 136 1.71 -5.64 9.29
CA GLY A 136 1.13 -4.65 10.21
C GLY A 136 2.00 -3.41 10.32
N GLU A 137 3.31 -3.59 10.53
CA GLU A 137 4.27 -2.50 10.60
C GLU A 137 4.40 -1.75 9.28
N TYR A 138 4.39 -2.47 8.15
CA TYR A 138 4.33 -1.85 6.82
C TYR A 138 3.12 -0.93 6.66
N HIS A 139 1.91 -1.39 7.00
CA HIS A 139 0.70 -0.58 6.89
C HIS A 139 0.69 0.58 7.88
N ARG A 140 1.22 0.39 9.09
CA ARG A 140 1.39 1.46 10.07
C ARG A 140 2.24 2.58 9.48
N ARG A 141 3.43 2.26 8.97
CA ARG A 141 4.34 3.24 8.34
C ARG A 141 3.71 3.91 7.12
N LEU A 142 3.05 3.14 6.26
CA LEU A 142 2.37 3.65 5.07
C LEU A 142 1.30 4.69 5.44
N PHE A 143 0.39 4.33 6.35
CA PHE A 143 -0.70 5.23 6.75
C PHE A 143 -0.19 6.43 7.56
N THR A 144 0.87 6.27 8.35
CA THR A 144 1.55 7.39 9.02
C THR A 144 2.19 8.35 8.01
N ALA A 145 2.91 7.84 7.00
CA ALA A 145 3.52 8.68 5.96
C ALA A 145 2.49 9.45 5.12
N MET A 146 1.30 8.87 4.95
CA MET A 146 0.15 9.55 4.34
C MET A 146 -0.54 10.53 5.30
N GLY A 147 -0.27 10.51 6.61
CA GLY A 147 -1.00 11.30 7.61
C GLY A 147 -2.46 10.88 7.74
N LEU A 148 -2.76 9.58 7.61
CA LEU A 148 -4.10 9.04 7.82
C LEU A 148 -4.33 8.72 9.30
N ASP A 149 -5.57 8.89 9.74
CA ASP A 149 -6.01 8.57 11.10
C ASP A 149 -6.63 7.17 11.18
N ARG A 150 -7.20 6.85 12.35
CA ARG A 150 -7.83 5.55 12.65
C ARG A 150 -9.04 5.20 11.78
N ARG A 151 -9.51 6.11 10.92
CA ARG A 151 -10.54 5.81 9.91
C ARG A 151 -9.99 4.93 8.79
N ALA A 152 -8.69 4.98 8.50
CA ALA A 152 -8.05 4.03 7.60
C ALA A 152 -8.04 2.62 8.25
N LYS A 153 -8.45 1.60 7.49
CA LYS A 153 -8.60 0.23 8.00
C LYS A 153 -7.68 -0.75 7.29
N VAL A 154 -7.10 -1.67 8.05
CA VAL A 154 -6.42 -2.85 7.50
C VAL A 154 -7.32 -4.05 7.79
N VAL A 155 -7.80 -4.69 6.72
CA VAL A 155 -8.63 -5.89 6.82
C VAL A 155 -7.72 -7.11 6.86
N VAL A 156 -8.00 -8.01 7.79
CA VAL A 156 -7.28 -9.26 8.00
C VAL A 156 -8.27 -10.38 8.27
N HIS A 157 -7.97 -11.58 7.80
CA HIS A 157 -8.75 -12.77 8.14
C HIS A 157 -8.28 -13.35 9.48
N VAL A 158 -9.23 -13.87 10.26
CA VAL A 158 -8.90 -14.62 11.48
C VAL A 158 -8.08 -15.87 11.14
N GLY A 159 -8.38 -16.53 10.02
CA GLY A 159 -7.74 -17.76 9.56
C GLY A 159 -8.73 -18.91 9.44
N GLY A 160 -8.21 -20.11 9.15
CA GLY A 160 -9.00 -21.34 9.16
C GLY A 160 -8.97 -22.01 10.53
N SER A 161 -10.04 -22.74 10.85
CA SER A 161 -10.15 -23.61 12.02
C SER A 161 -9.38 -24.91 11.85
#